data_AF-A0A8H4SR09-F1
#
_entry.id   AF-A0A8H4SR09-F1
#
_cell.length_a   1.000
_cell.length_b   1.000
_cell.length_c   1.000
_cell.angle_alpha   90.00
_cell.angle_beta   90.00
_cell.angle_gamma   90.00
#
_symmetry.space_group_name_H-M   'P 1'
#
loop_
_entity.id
_entity.type
_entity.pdbx_description
1 polymer ?
#
loop_
_entity_poly.entity_id
_entity_poly.type
_entity_poly.pdbx_seq_one_letter_code
_entity_poly.pdbx_strand_id
1 'polypeptide(L)'
;MYRVLATASALIAAVRAQQACTLNSENKPALTWSKCTSSSCTEVKASVVVDSNWRWTHQTGSSTNCYTGNKWDTAVCTSGKTCAEKCCLDGADYSGTYGVTSSGNQLNLKFVTNGPFSKNVGSRLFLMEDDDTYQMFQLLGNEFTFDVDVSNIGCGLNGALYFVSMDEDGGKARYSGNKAGAKYGTGYCDAQCPRDVKFINGVVSVDKFKVKNRN
;
A
#
# COMPACT_ATOMS: atom_id res chain seq x y z
N MET A 1 20.23 48.37 34.55
CA MET A 1 18.97 48.02 33.87
C MET A 1 19.13 46.63 33.26
N TYR A 2 18.55 45.61 33.90
CA TYR A 2 18.68 44.20 33.49
C TYR A 2 17.83 43.92 32.25
N ARG A 3 18.45 43.45 31.16
CA ARG A 3 17.75 42.97 29.96
C ARG A 3 17.37 41.50 30.19
N VAL A 4 16.08 41.25 30.40
CA VAL A 4 15.53 39.89 30.46
C VAL A 4 15.40 39.39 29.02
N LEU A 5 16.22 38.41 28.65
CA LEU A 5 16.08 37.65 27.40
C LEU A 5 15.00 36.59 27.62
N ALA A 6 13.84 36.75 27.00
CA ALA A 6 12.81 35.74 26.95
C ALA A 6 13.16 34.70 25.88
N THR A 7 13.60 33.52 26.29
CA THR A 7 13.74 32.35 25.42
C THR A 7 12.35 31.75 25.16
N ALA A 8 11.83 31.94 23.95
CA ALA A 8 10.63 31.27 23.49
C ALA A 8 10.97 29.80 23.16
N SER A 9 10.65 28.88 24.07
CA SER A 9 10.68 27.44 23.78
C SER A 9 9.58 27.08 22.79
N ALA A 10 9.94 26.92 21.52
CA ALA A 10 9.05 26.35 20.51
C ALA A 10 8.89 24.85 20.79
N LEU A 11 7.76 24.46 21.40
CA LEU A 11 7.31 23.08 21.46
C LEU A 11 6.92 22.64 20.04
N ILE A 12 7.85 22.02 19.33
CA ILE A 12 7.55 21.34 18.06
C ILE A 12 6.72 20.11 18.42
N ALA A 13 5.40 20.21 18.32
CA ALA A 13 4.52 19.05 18.36
C ALA A 13 4.84 18.17 17.15
N ALA A 14 5.61 17.10 17.34
CA ALA A 14 5.86 16.10 16.33
C ALA A 14 4.53 15.39 16.04
N VAL A 15 3.82 15.84 15.00
CA VAL A 15 2.65 15.14 14.48
C VAL A 15 3.16 13.84 13.88
N ARG A 16 2.99 12.75 14.63
CA ARG A 16 3.19 11.41 14.09
C ARG A 16 2.01 11.11 13.15
N ALA A 17 2.16 10.13 12.30
CA ALA A 17 1.38 9.93 11.07
C ALA A 17 1.24 8.40 10.81
N GLN A 18 0.48 7.91 9.83
CA GLN A 18 0.57 6.53 9.33
C GLN A 18 2.04 6.20 9.05
N GLN A 19 2.61 5.32 9.88
CA GLN A 19 4.04 5.03 9.85
C GLN A 19 4.37 3.84 8.96
N ALA A 20 5.66 3.71 8.64
CA ALA A 20 6.26 2.50 8.11
C ALA A 20 7.10 1.83 9.21
N CYS A 21 6.90 0.53 9.41
CA CYS A 21 7.73 -0.32 10.26
C CYS A 21 8.55 -1.28 9.42
N THR A 22 9.54 -1.90 10.07
CA THR A 22 10.57 -2.72 9.43
C THR A 22 10.85 -4.00 10.23
N LEU A 23 9.86 -4.54 10.94
CA LEU A 23 10.01 -5.87 11.57
C LEU A 23 10.22 -6.94 10.50
N ASN A 24 9.57 -6.77 9.34
CA ASN A 24 9.83 -7.45 8.09
C ASN A 24 10.47 -6.46 7.10
N SER A 25 11.44 -6.93 6.34
CA SER A 25 12.01 -6.12 5.24
C SER A 25 11.03 -6.01 4.08
N GLU A 26 10.94 -4.82 3.48
CA GLU A 26 10.15 -4.60 2.28
C GLU A 26 11.00 -4.82 1.02
N ASN A 27 10.94 -6.04 0.48
CA ASN A 27 11.66 -6.43 -0.73
C ASN A 27 10.66 -6.67 -1.87
N LYS A 28 10.50 -5.69 -2.76
CA LYS A 28 9.53 -5.74 -3.88
C LYS A 28 9.95 -6.77 -4.93
N PRO A 29 9.03 -7.62 -5.44
CA PRO A 29 9.32 -8.49 -6.57
C PRO A 29 9.67 -7.65 -7.80
N ALA A 30 10.82 -7.94 -8.41
CA ALA A 30 11.27 -7.28 -9.63
C ALA A 30 10.35 -7.64 -10.80
N LEU A 31 10.07 -6.68 -11.68
CA LEU A 31 9.29 -6.91 -12.89
C LEU A 31 9.87 -6.03 -13.99
N THR A 32 10.08 -6.57 -15.19
CA THR A 32 10.43 -5.75 -16.35
C THR A 32 9.21 -5.46 -17.21
N TRP A 33 9.21 -4.32 -17.89
CA TRP A 33 8.21 -3.97 -18.89
C TRP A 33 8.88 -3.26 -20.06
N SER A 34 8.16 -3.07 -21.17
CA SER A 34 8.73 -2.50 -22.40
C SER A 34 8.13 -1.13 -22.69
N LYS A 35 8.98 -0.10 -22.78
CA LYS A 35 8.60 1.22 -23.28
C LYS A 35 8.90 1.30 -24.77
N CYS A 36 7.86 1.43 -25.59
CA CYS A 36 7.97 1.43 -27.03
C CYS A 36 7.87 2.84 -27.62
N THR A 37 8.61 3.05 -28.71
CA THR A 37 8.41 4.13 -29.69
C THR A 37 7.79 3.51 -30.95
N SER A 38 7.54 4.31 -31.98
CA SER A 38 7.01 3.81 -33.26
C SER A 38 7.90 2.78 -33.98
N SER A 39 9.18 2.65 -33.59
CA SER A 39 10.16 1.81 -34.28
C SER A 39 10.85 0.75 -33.42
N SER A 40 10.76 0.83 -32.09
CA SER A 40 11.50 -0.06 -31.18
C SER A 40 10.94 -0.04 -29.77
N CYS A 41 11.27 -1.05 -28.98
CA CYS A 41 10.96 -1.13 -27.55
C CYS A 41 12.23 -1.26 -26.72
N THR A 42 12.27 -0.58 -25.58
CA THR A 42 13.35 -0.67 -24.61
C THR A 42 12.82 -1.29 -23.31
N GLU A 43 13.57 -2.25 -22.77
CA GLU A 43 13.27 -2.83 -21.47
C GLU A 43 13.45 -1.79 -20.36
N VAL A 44 12.46 -1.72 -19.47
CA VAL A 44 12.45 -0.92 -18.26
C VAL A 44 12.44 -1.87 -17.07
N LYS A 45 13.39 -1.68 -16.16
CA LYS A 45 13.42 -2.40 -14.88
C LYS A 45 12.49 -1.69 -13.91
N ALA A 46 11.57 -2.44 -13.33
CA ALA A 46 10.60 -1.97 -12.37
C ALA A 46 10.48 -2.99 -11.23
N SER A 47 9.52 -2.75 -10.35
CA SER A 47 9.09 -3.72 -9.35
C SER A 47 7.60 -3.58 -9.08
N VAL A 48 7.03 -4.47 -8.27
CA VAL A 48 5.64 -4.34 -7.82
C VAL A 48 5.55 -4.25 -6.31
N VAL A 49 4.60 -3.46 -5.83
CA VAL A 49 4.33 -3.30 -4.40
C VAL A 49 2.92 -3.78 -4.08
N VAL A 50 2.74 -4.49 -2.97
CA VAL A 50 1.39 -4.87 -2.50
C VAL A 50 0.71 -3.67 -1.86
N ASP A 51 -0.60 -3.55 -2.12
CA ASP A 51 -1.48 -2.56 -1.52
C ASP A 51 -1.46 -2.63 0.02
N SER A 52 -1.44 -1.45 0.64
CA SER A 52 -1.38 -1.27 2.09
C SER A 52 -2.47 -2.01 2.88
N ASN A 53 -3.62 -2.29 2.28
CA ASN A 53 -4.72 -2.96 2.94
C ASN A 53 -4.41 -4.43 3.29
N TRP A 54 -3.54 -5.08 2.53
CA TRP A 54 -3.09 -6.46 2.78
C TRP A 54 -1.98 -6.54 3.82
N ARG A 55 -1.24 -5.46 4.01
CA ARG A 55 -0.09 -5.44 4.91
C ARG A 55 -0.51 -5.64 6.36
N TRP A 56 0.43 -6.19 7.11
CA TRP A 56 0.34 -6.21 8.55
C TRP A 56 0.30 -4.78 9.09
N THR A 57 -0.65 -4.52 9.99
CA THR A 57 -0.81 -3.22 10.65
C THR A 57 -0.67 -3.40 12.17
N HIS A 58 0.43 -2.93 12.73
CA HIS A 58 0.77 -3.08 14.15
C HIS A 58 1.30 -1.77 14.74
N GLN A 59 1.55 -1.74 16.05
CA GLN A 59 2.03 -0.53 16.73
C GLN A 59 3.48 -0.17 16.35
N THR A 60 3.82 1.13 16.35
CA THR A 60 5.14 1.66 15.92
C THR A 60 6.33 1.34 16.82
N GLY A 61 6.18 0.41 17.77
CA GLY A 61 7.23 0.01 18.71
C GLY A 61 7.01 -1.38 19.31
N SER A 62 6.04 -2.15 18.79
CA SER A 62 5.78 -3.52 19.22
C SER A 62 5.12 -4.29 18.08
N SER A 63 5.08 -5.62 18.19
CA SER A 63 4.33 -6.49 17.29
C SER A 63 2.84 -6.61 17.64
N THR A 64 2.32 -5.76 18.53
CA THR A 64 0.89 -5.77 18.88
C THR A 64 0.08 -5.22 17.72
N ASN A 65 -0.86 -6.04 17.20
CA ASN A 65 -1.71 -5.66 16.07
C ASN A 65 -2.57 -4.44 16.40
N CYS A 66 -2.61 -3.48 15.48
CA CYS A 66 -3.64 -2.44 15.47
C CYS A 66 -4.91 -2.90 14.75
N TYR A 67 -4.78 -3.85 13.82
CA TYR A 67 -5.89 -4.41 13.07
C TYR A 67 -5.74 -5.93 12.99
N THR A 68 -6.76 -6.67 13.42
CA THR A 68 -6.80 -8.14 13.36
C THR A 68 -8.12 -8.62 12.76
N GLY A 69 -8.04 -9.49 11.75
CA GLY A 69 -9.21 -10.01 11.04
C GLY A 69 -9.98 -8.89 10.35
N ASN A 70 -11.04 -8.41 11.00
CA ASN A 70 -11.92 -7.34 10.51
C ASN A 70 -12.13 -6.20 11.51
N LYS A 71 -11.29 -6.09 12.55
CA LYS A 71 -11.45 -5.10 13.63
C LYS A 71 -10.15 -4.35 13.92
N TRP A 72 -10.31 -3.07 14.21
CA TRP A 72 -9.29 -2.25 14.84
C TRP A 72 -9.26 -2.48 16.35
N ASP A 73 -8.08 -2.42 16.95
CA ASP A 73 -7.93 -2.36 18.41
C ASP A 73 -8.32 -0.96 18.90
N THR A 74 -9.51 -0.85 19.50
CA THR A 74 -10.05 0.43 19.98
C THR A 74 -9.33 1.00 21.19
N ALA A 75 -8.52 0.20 21.90
CA ALA A 75 -7.68 0.72 22.99
C ALA A 75 -6.48 1.53 22.45
N VAL A 76 -5.99 1.16 21.26
CA VAL A 76 -4.93 1.89 20.54
C VAL A 76 -5.54 2.98 19.65
N CYS A 77 -6.54 2.59 18.87
CA CYS A 77 -7.16 3.38 17.81
C CYS A 77 -8.43 4.09 18.29
N THR A 78 -8.26 5.05 19.20
CA THR A 78 -9.35 5.87 19.75
C THR A 78 -9.85 6.95 18.79
N SER A 79 -9.08 7.27 17.74
CA SER A 79 -9.48 8.13 16.63
C SER A 79 -8.68 7.74 15.38
N GLY A 80 -9.13 8.15 14.19
CA GLY A 80 -8.43 7.85 12.94
C GLY A 80 -7.01 8.41 12.90
N LYS A 81 -6.83 9.61 13.47
CA LYS A 81 -5.53 10.27 13.58
C LYS A 81 -4.62 9.55 14.58
N THR A 82 -5.13 9.23 15.77
CA THR A 82 -4.36 8.51 16.81
C THR A 82 -3.96 7.13 16.34
N CYS A 83 -4.84 6.44 15.60
CA CYS A 83 -4.53 5.14 15.04
C CYS A 83 -3.43 5.24 13.98
N ALA A 84 -3.52 6.21 13.07
CA ALA A 84 -2.45 6.45 12.09
C ALA A 84 -1.12 6.75 12.81
N GLU A 85 -1.13 7.60 13.82
CA GLU A 85 0.05 7.96 14.64
C GLU A 85 0.73 6.78 15.33
N LYS A 86 -0.07 5.88 15.91
CA LYS A 86 0.42 4.79 16.76
C LYS A 86 0.65 3.49 16.01
N CYS A 87 0.19 3.39 14.77
CA CYS A 87 0.26 2.19 13.96
C CYS A 87 1.10 2.39 12.70
N CYS A 88 1.66 1.30 12.21
CA CYS A 88 2.48 1.26 11.02
C CYS A 88 2.08 0.12 10.10
N LEU A 89 2.41 0.31 8.82
CA LEU A 89 2.47 -0.76 7.83
C LEU A 89 3.88 -1.36 7.85
N ASP A 90 3.98 -2.69 7.78
CA ASP A 90 5.26 -3.37 7.75
C ASP A 90 5.55 -3.99 6.35
N GLY A 91 6.76 -4.50 6.17
CA GLY A 91 7.19 -5.21 4.97
C GLY A 91 6.35 -6.47 4.69
N ALA A 92 6.45 -6.94 3.45
CA ALA A 92 5.64 -8.04 2.93
C ALA A 92 6.48 -9.26 2.53
N ASP A 93 6.08 -10.44 3.00
CA ASP A 93 6.50 -11.71 2.39
C ASP A 93 5.60 -12.02 1.17
N TYR A 94 6.04 -11.52 0.01
CA TYR A 94 5.29 -11.60 -1.24
C TYR A 94 4.93 -13.04 -1.64
N SER A 95 5.89 -13.95 -1.65
CA SER A 95 5.68 -15.32 -2.11
C SER A 95 4.98 -16.17 -1.07
N GLY A 96 5.50 -16.22 0.17
CA GLY A 96 5.03 -17.15 1.19
C GLY A 96 3.68 -16.75 1.79
N THR A 97 3.42 -15.44 1.93
CA THR A 97 2.17 -14.94 2.52
C THR A 97 1.14 -14.58 1.47
N TYR A 98 1.53 -13.86 0.41
CA TYR A 98 0.59 -13.34 -0.57
C TYR A 98 0.48 -14.16 -1.86
N GLY A 99 1.37 -15.13 -2.09
CA GLY A 99 1.41 -15.91 -3.33
C GLY A 99 1.68 -15.05 -4.57
N VAL A 100 2.48 -13.99 -4.40
CA VAL A 100 2.94 -13.11 -5.47
C VAL A 100 4.35 -13.55 -5.86
N THR A 101 4.54 -13.88 -7.13
CA THR A 101 5.86 -14.19 -7.70
C THR A 101 6.05 -13.46 -9.02
N SER A 102 7.30 -13.20 -9.37
CA SER A 102 7.66 -12.60 -10.65
C SER A 102 8.86 -13.31 -11.29
N SER A 103 8.92 -13.25 -12.62
CA SER A 103 10.03 -13.77 -13.42
C SER A 103 10.16 -12.97 -14.71
N GLY A 104 11.22 -12.17 -14.85
CA GLY A 104 11.37 -11.26 -15.99
C GLY A 104 10.20 -10.27 -16.08
N ASN A 105 9.43 -10.34 -17.16
CA ASN A 105 8.25 -9.52 -17.41
C ASN A 105 6.92 -10.17 -16.98
N GLN A 106 6.98 -11.34 -16.33
CA GLN A 106 5.79 -12.07 -15.86
C GLN A 106 5.54 -11.80 -14.37
N LEU A 107 4.27 -11.51 -14.02
CA LEU A 107 3.77 -11.45 -12.65
C LEU A 107 2.68 -12.51 -12.46
N ASN A 108 2.79 -13.34 -11.42
CA ASN A 108 1.80 -14.36 -11.07
C ASN A 108 1.19 -14.06 -9.69
N LEU A 109 -0.15 -14.04 -9.63
CA LEU A 109 -0.93 -13.73 -8.44
C LEU A 109 -1.83 -14.92 -8.06
N LYS A 110 -1.50 -15.60 -6.98
CA LYS A 110 -2.35 -16.69 -6.47
C LYS A 110 -3.57 -16.14 -5.73
N PHE A 111 -4.74 -16.73 -5.96
CA PHE A 111 -5.96 -16.29 -5.27
C PHE A 111 -5.97 -16.63 -3.77
N VAL A 112 -5.53 -17.83 -3.38
CA VAL A 112 -5.46 -18.24 -1.97
C VAL A 112 -4.08 -18.78 -1.65
N THR A 113 -3.47 -18.20 -0.61
CA THR A 113 -2.16 -18.64 -0.10
C THR A 113 -2.31 -18.96 1.38
N ASN A 114 -2.02 -20.21 1.75
CA ASN A 114 -2.02 -20.65 3.13
C ASN A 114 -0.59 -20.52 3.66
N GLY A 115 -0.37 -19.53 4.50
CA GLY A 115 0.87 -19.36 5.26
C GLY A 115 0.85 -20.22 6.53
N PRO A 116 1.95 -20.21 7.30
CA PRO A 116 2.05 -21.00 8.54
C PRO A 116 1.06 -20.56 9.63
N PHE A 117 0.66 -19.29 9.63
CA PHE A 117 -0.19 -18.70 10.68
C PHE A 117 -1.40 -17.92 10.13
N SER A 118 -1.59 -17.90 8.82
CA SER A 118 -2.61 -17.08 8.18
C SER A 118 -3.06 -17.67 6.84
N LYS A 119 -4.24 -17.24 6.39
CA LYS A 119 -4.76 -17.53 5.07
C LYS A 119 -4.98 -16.20 4.34
N ASN A 120 -4.20 -15.94 3.31
CA ASN A 120 -4.40 -14.80 2.42
C ASN A 120 -5.45 -15.11 1.35
N VAL A 121 -6.26 -14.12 1.00
CA VAL A 121 -7.25 -14.19 -0.08
C VAL A 121 -7.14 -12.95 -0.96
N GLY A 122 -6.81 -13.17 -2.23
CA GLY A 122 -6.58 -12.13 -3.23
C GLY A 122 -5.35 -11.28 -2.96
N SER A 123 -5.10 -10.35 -3.86
CA SER A 123 -4.07 -9.33 -3.74
C SER A 123 -4.42 -8.15 -4.67
N ARG A 124 -3.86 -6.98 -4.35
CA ARG A 124 -3.79 -5.83 -5.26
C ARG A 124 -2.35 -5.32 -5.24
N LEU A 125 -1.81 -5.06 -6.41
CA LEU A 125 -0.44 -4.59 -6.57
C LEU A 125 -0.37 -3.38 -7.48
N PHE A 126 0.67 -2.58 -7.30
CA PHE A 126 0.98 -1.43 -8.12
C PHE A 126 2.38 -1.58 -8.73
N LEU A 127 2.54 -1.14 -9.98
CA LEU A 127 3.84 -1.08 -10.64
C LEU A 127 4.63 0.11 -10.08
N MET A 128 5.91 -0.10 -9.82
CA MET A 128 6.82 0.88 -9.22
C MET A 128 7.90 1.27 -10.22
N GLU A 129 8.16 2.58 -10.34
CA GLU A 129 9.30 3.10 -11.11
C GLU A 129 10.60 2.97 -10.30
N ASP A 130 10.54 3.29 -9.00
CA ASP A 130 11.64 3.16 -8.05
C ASP A 130 11.14 2.64 -6.68
N ASP A 131 11.91 2.80 -5.60
CA ASP A 131 11.52 2.29 -4.27
C ASP A 131 10.39 3.11 -3.60
N ASP A 132 10.22 4.37 -3.99
CA ASP A 132 9.36 5.37 -3.34
C ASP A 132 8.26 5.94 -4.26
N THR A 133 8.24 5.63 -5.56
CA THR A 133 7.25 6.13 -6.53
C THR A 133 6.61 5.04 -7.40
N TYR A 134 5.31 5.19 -7.66
CA TYR A 134 4.58 4.37 -8.63
C TYR A 134 5.00 4.71 -10.06
N GLN A 135 5.00 3.71 -10.94
CA GLN A 135 5.15 3.96 -12.38
C GLN A 135 3.87 4.63 -12.90
N MET A 136 4.01 5.89 -13.31
CA MET A 136 2.90 6.66 -13.88
C MET A 136 2.80 6.46 -15.40
N PHE A 137 1.57 6.45 -15.91
CA PHE A 137 1.26 6.32 -17.33
C PHE A 137 0.33 7.44 -17.80
N GLN A 138 0.73 8.15 -18.86
CA GLN A 138 -0.15 9.06 -19.59
C GLN A 138 -0.73 8.30 -20.78
N LEU A 139 -1.97 7.82 -20.66
CA LEU A 139 -2.54 6.91 -21.66
C LEU A 139 -3.17 7.64 -22.86
N LEU A 140 -3.58 8.90 -22.71
CA LEU A 140 -4.24 9.63 -23.79
C LEU A 140 -3.29 9.78 -24.98
N GLY A 141 -3.71 9.29 -26.15
CA GLY A 141 -2.90 9.31 -27.38
C GLY A 141 -1.80 8.23 -27.44
N ASN A 142 -1.75 7.30 -26.48
CA ASN A 142 -0.78 6.21 -26.42
C ASN A 142 -1.46 4.84 -26.47
N GLU A 143 -0.65 3.79 -26.62
CA GLU A 143 -1.07 2.38 -26.61
C GLU A 143 -0.55 1.66 -25.36
N PHE A 144 -1.37 0.77 -24.78
CA PHE A 144 -0.97 -0.13 -23.71
C PHE A 144 -1.38 -1.56 -24.07
N THR A 145 -0.41 -2.48 -24.01
CA THR A 145 -0.59 -3.88 -24.38
C THR A 145 0.02 -4.79 -23.32
N PHE A 146 -0.62 -5.93 -23.06
CA PHE A 146 -0.13 -6.95 -22.14
C PHE A 146 -0.63 -8.33 -22.54
N ASP A 147 0.16 -9.36 -22.23
CA ASP A 147 -0.25 -10.75 -22.31
C ASP A 147 -0.86 -11.20 -20.98
N VAL A 148 -1.86 -12.08 -21.03
CA VAL A 148 -2.54 -12.58 -19.83
C VAL A 148 -2.96 -14.03 -19.99
N ASP A 149 -2.70 -14.83 -18.96
CA ASP A 149 -3.23 -16.17 -18.81
C ASP A 149 -4.33 -16.19 -17.74
N VAL A 150 -5.57 -16.38 -18.18
CA VAL A 150 -6.75 -16.52 -17.30
C VAL A 150 -7.30 -17.95 -17.26
N SER A 151 -6.55 -18.93 -17.78
CA SER A 151 -7.00 -20.34 -17.90
C SER A 151 -7.41 -20.96 -16.56
N ASN A 152 -6.79 -20.51 -15.46
CA ASN A 152 -7.07 -20.96 -14.10
C ASN A 152 -7.95 -19.98 -13.29
N ILE A 153 -8.63 -19.03 -13.94
CA ILE A 153 -9.53 -18.07 -13.31
C ILE A 153 -10.97 -18.42 -13.69
N GLY A 154 -11.63 -19.20 -12.82
CA GLY A 154 -13.01 -19.64 -13.02
C GLY A 154 -14.07 -18.59 -12.66
N CYS A 155 -15.34 -19.00 -12.76
CA CYS A 155 -16.49 -18.16 -12.40
C CYS A 155 -16.39 -17.62 -10.96
N GLY A 156 -16.72 -16.34 -10.77
CA GLY A 156 -16.70 -15.68 -9.47
C GLY A 156 -15.34 -15.09 -9.06
N LEU A 157 -14.30 -15.27 -9.87
CA LEU A 157 -13.00 -14.62 -9.72
C LEU A 157 -12.80 -13.53 -10.77
N ASN A 158 -11.90 -12.59 -10.48
CA ASN A 158 -11.56 -11.50 -11.39
C ASN A 158 -10.05 -11.25 -11.34
N GLY A 159 -9.35 -11.53 -12.44
CA GLY A 159 -7.98 -11.09 -12.68
C GLY A 159 -8.01 -9.75 -13.42
N ALA A 160 -7.78 -8.66 -12.69
CA ALA A 160 -7.96 -7.31 -13.22
C ALA A 160 -6.62 -6.58 -13.39
N LEU A 161 -6.44 -5.96 -14.56
CA LEU A 161 -5.44 -4.92 -14.80
C LEU A 161 -6.20 -3.65 -15.18
N TYR A 162 -5.92 -2.56 -14.47
CA TYR A 162 -6.60 -1.28 -14.66
C TYR A 162 -5.73 -0.12 -14.18
N PHE A 163 -6.15 1.10 -14.53
CA PHE A 163 -5.48 2.34 -14.12
C PHE A 163 -6.40 3.16 -13.23
N VAL A 164 -5.80 3.86 -12.26
CA VAL A 164 -6.47 4.78 -11.35
C VAL A 164 -5.62 6.04 -11.17
N SER A 165 -6.27 7.17 -10.88
CA SER A 165 -5.61 8.46 -10.69
C SER A 165 -5.12 8.62 -9.25
N MET A 166 -4.23 7.74 -8.81
CA MET A 166 -3.49 7.87 -7.55
C MET A 166 -2.35 8.89 -7.67
N ASP A 167 -1.95 9.51 -6.56
CA ASP A 167 -0.73 10.31 -6.49
C ASP A 167 0.49 9.37 -6.61
N GLU A 168 1.53 9.78 -7.34
CA GLU A 168 2.72 8.95 -7.64
C GLU A 168 3.46 8.47 -6.37
N ASP A 169 3.39 9.25 -5.30
CA ASP A 169 4.03 8.97 -4.01
C ASP A 169 3.07 8.32 -2.99
N GLY A 170 1.88 7.91 -3.42
CA GLY A 170 0.81 7.40 -2.56
C GLY A 170 0.15 8.47 -1.68
N GLY A 171 0.33 9.75 -2.01
CA GLY A 171 -0.20 10.90 -1.28
C GLY A 171 0.69 11.33 -0.11
N LYS A 172 1.95 10.92 -0.07
CA LYS A 172 2.91 11.22 1.02
C LYS A 172 3.19 12.73 1.14
N ALA A 173 3.29 13.43 0.03
CA ALA A 173 3.48 14.88 -0.02
C ALA A 173 2.19 15.63 0.34
N ARG A 174 1.05 15.14 -0.15
CA ARG A 174 -0.26 15.78 0.06
C ARG A 174 -0.77 15.62 1.49
N TYR A 175 -0.47 14.50 2.14
CA TYR A 175 -0.97 14.16 3.46
C TYR A 175 0.20 13.94 4.41
N SER A 176 0.48 14.92 5.27
CA SER A 176 1.53 14.82 6.30
C SER A 176 1.36 13.61 7.23
N GLY A 177 0.13 13.15 7.36
CA GLY A 177 -0.31 11.91 8.01
C GLY A 177 0.11 10.63 7.28
N ASN A 178 0.68 10.65 6.09
CA ASN A 178 1.19 9.46 5.41
C ASN A 178 2.73 9.50 5.40
N LYS A 179 3.39 8.60 6.13
CA LYS A 179 4.86 8.43 6.09
C LYS A 179 5.30 7.19 5.33
N ALA A 180 4.36 6.31 4.98
CA ALA A 180 4.64 5.05 4.31
C ALA A 180 4.73 5.23 2.77
N GLY A 181 3.82 5.99 2.17
CA GLY A 181 3.87 6.35 0.74
C GLY A 181 3.73 5.17 -0.23
N ALA A 182 4.13 5.36 -1.48
CA ALA A 182 4.05 4.34 -2.53
C ALA A 182 4.93 3.12 -2.22
N LYS A 183 6.05 3.30 -1.49
CA LYS A 183 6.90 2.23 -0.97
C LYS A 183 6.12 1.11 -0.26
N TYR A 184 5.00 1.45 0.38
CA TYR A 184 4.12 0.53 1.11
C TYR A 184 2.70 0.44 0.50
N GLY A 185 2.50 0.84 -0.76
CA GLY A 185 1.23 0.66 -1.47
C GLY A 185 0.08 1.49 -0.91
N THR A 186 0.34 2.72 -0.47
CA THR A 186 -0.69 3.62 0.09
C THR A 186 -1.35 4.51 -0.97
N GLY A 187 -2.48 5.12 -0.62
CA GLY A 187 -3.14 6.13 -1.47
C GLY A 187 -4.16 5.58 -2.46
N TYR A 188 -4.55 4.31 -2.34
CA TYR A 188 -5.49 3.69 -3.26
C TYR A 188 -6.84 4.42 -3.33
N CYS A 189 -7.32 4.60 -4.55
CA CYS A 189 -8.65 5.11 -4.88
C CYS A 189 -9.13 4.46 -6.18
N ASP A 190 -10.44 4.38 -6.37
CA ASP A 190 -11.06 4.02 -7.64
C ASP A 190 -12.45 4.68 -7.77
N ALA A 191 -13.13 4.42 -8.88
CA ALA A 191 -14.46 4.97 -9.19
C ALA A 191 -15.59 4.47 -8.26
N GLN A 192 -15.35 3.43 -7.45
CA GLN A 192 -16.32 2.90 -6.49
C GLN A 192 -16.27 3.63 -5.14
N CYS A 193 -15.29 4.53 -4.95
CA CYS A 193 -15.06 5.23 -3.68
C CYS A 193 -15.03 4.26 -2.47
N PRO A 194 -14.08 3.30 -2.46
CA PRO A 194 -14.09 2.17 -1.56
C PRO A 194 -13.89 2.64 -0.13
N ARG A 195 -14.70 2.09 0.78
CA ARG A 195 -14.69 2.44 2.21
C ARG A 195 -14.07 1.37 3.11
N ASP A 196 -13.63 0.27 2.51
CA ASP A 196 -12.89 -0.81 3.16
C ASP A 196 -11.38 -0.56 3.19
N VAL A 197 -10.89 0.49 2.53
CA VAL A 197 -9.50 0.94 2.60
C VAL A 197 -9.18 1.41 4.03
N LYS A 198 -8.23 0.73 4.69
CA LYS A 198 -7.81 1.02 6.07
C LYS A 198 -7.33 2.46 6.27
N PHE A 199 -6.51 2.97 5.36
CA PHE A 199 -5.89 4.30 5.44
C PHE A 199 -6.26 5.17 4.24
N ILE A 200 -6.87 6.33 4.49
CA ILE A 200 -7.23 7.32 3.47
C ILE A 200 -6.74 8.67 3.95
N ASN A 201 -6.08 9.45 3.09
CA ASN A 201 -5.54 10.79 3.41
C ASN A 201 -4.59 10.80 4.63
N GLY A 202 -3.84 9.72 4.85
CA GLY A 202 -2.93 9.59 5.99
C GLY A 202 -3.62 9.42 7.35
N VAL A 203 -4.91 9.07 7.37
CA VAL A 203 -5.67 8.75 8.60
C VAL A 203 -6.36 7.41 8.47
N VAL A 204 -6.62 6.77 9.60
CA VAL A 204 -7.37 5.51 9.62
C VAL A 204 -8.88 5.78 9.57
N SER A 205 -9.59 4.97 8.78
CA SER A 205 -11.05 5.02 8.65
C SER A 205 -11.82 4.40 9.84
N VAL A 206 -11.36 4.53 11.09
CA VAL A 206 -11.91 3.80 12.26
C VAL A 206 -13.40 4.07 12.51
N ASP A 207 -13.84 5.33 12.52
CA ASP A 207 -15.23 5.70 12.85
C ASP A 207 -16.25 5.28 11.77
N LYS A 208 -15.74 4.84 10.61
CA LYS A 208 -16.50 4.51 9.42
C LYS A 208 -16.37 3.04 9.03
N PHE A 209 -15.55 2.26 9.74
CA PHE A 209 -15.27 0.87 9.44
C PHE A 209 -16.45 -0.01 9.91
N LYS A 210 -17.41 -0.25 9.01
CA LYS A 210 -18.47 -1.22 9.26
C LYS A 210 -17.94 -2.61 8.92
N VAL A 211 -17.97 -3.51 9.90
CA VAL A 211 -17.60 -4.91 9.70
C VAL A 211 -18.54 -5.51 8.65
N LYS A 212 -17.98 -5.95 7.50
CA LYS A 212 -18.69 -6.88 6.63
C LYS A 212 -18.61 -8.25 7.30
N ASN A 213 -19.69 -8.67 7.96
CA ASN A 213 -19.86 -10.06 8.34
C ASN A 213 -20.03 -10.85 7.04
N ARG A 214 -19.00 -11.61 6.66
CA ARG A 214 -19.18 -12.71 5.72
C ARG A 214 -19.81 -13.85 6.53
N ASN A 215 -21.14 -13.89 6.56
CA ASN A 215 -21.87 -15.11 6.89
C ASN A 215 -21.61 -16.15 5.79
#